data_AF-A0A7C7WQ40-F1
#
_entry.id   AF-A0A7C7WQ40-F1
#
_cell.length_a   1.000
_cell.length_b   1.000
_cell.length_c   1.000
_cell.angle_alpha   90.00
_cell.angle_beta   90.00
_cell.angle_gamma   90.00
#
_symmetry.space_group_name_H-M   'P 1'
#
loop_
_entity.id
_entity.type
_entity.pdbx_description
1 polymer ?
#
loop_
_entity_poly.entity_id
_entity_poly.type
_entity_poly.pdbx_seq_one_letter_code
_entity_poly.pdbx_strand_id
1 'polypeptide(L)'
;MSQAKYLGVDKDAVIQSLKEGEKFIRSLKIGPATDGILDQFNSAAALPKLAAAQNDKELALAMGETGAPSLLTRMSDVFRHCAALDLEGAAHQLYQDLGEWGAFSGIELANYRESDYEQDLFMVKGSIAHTRDNPSALDMTLLDGLIEYWKDEQYKDDKSEIDALKLTLLGLLDGDNEGWADELDAVFEAMSLRERHQLKMMVDVVSGMHSKREQVVSKWPLRQFGIKIDSETNNFQEMQTILAPIMDKVGEILTPYYELHEVDMTGVGAITRDFENIGFTVVTSERVAQELADALPDWDVIDGQGNKIMPREPEAKPAPKL
;
A
#
# COMPACT_ATOMS: atom_id res chain seq x y z
N MET A 1 18.21 -21.04 18.66
CA MET A 1 17.51 -19.76 18.90
C MET A 1 16.62 -19.55 17.69
N SER A 2 15.35 -19.19 17.87
CA SER A 2 14.50 -18.84 16.73
C SER A 2 15.07 -17.59 16.06
N GLN A 3 15.11 -17.60 14.73
CA GLN A 3 15.49 -16.42 13.97
C GLN A 3 14.43 -15.33 14.16
N ALA A 4 14.85 -14.07 14.32
CA ALA A 4 13.94 -12.93 14.45
C ALA A 4 13.03 -12.82 13.22
N LYS A 5 11.78 -12.42 13.44
CA LYS A 5 10.77 -12.21 12.40
C LYS A 5 10.18 -10.81 12.50
N TYR A 6 9.83 -10.22 11.36
CA TYR A 6 9.09 -8.96 11.28
C TYR A 6 7.76 -9.23 10.57
N LEU A 7 6.65 -8.98 11.27
CA LEU A 7 5.31 -9.31 10.80
C LEU A 7 5.17 -10.75 10.27
N GLY A 8 5.82 -11.69 10.96
CA GLY A 8 5.83 -13.13 10.59
C GLY A 8 6.87 -13.53 9.53
N VAL A 9 7.53 -12.59 8.88
CA VAL A 9 8.54 -12.84 7.83
C VAL A 9 9.94 -12.91 8.44
N ASP A 10 10.76 -13.88 8.00
CA ASP A 10 12.12 -14.08 8.53
C ASP A 10 13.02 -12.86 8.25
N LYS A 11 13.80 -12.43 9.26
CA LYS A 11 14.70 -11.27 9.17
C LYS A 11 15.56 -11.26 7.91
N ASP A 12 16.13 -12.40 7.53
CA ASP A 12 17.05 -12.46 6.39
C ASP A 12 16.31 -12.24 5.06
N ALA A 13 15.07 -12.73 4.94
CA ALA A 13 14.22 -12.49 3.77
C ALA A 13 13.81 -11.00 3.66
N VAL A 14 13.50 -10.38 4.80
CA VAL A 14 13.22 -8.94 4.85
C VAL A 14 14.43 -8.12 4.43
N ILE A 15 15.62 -8.42 4.96
CA ILE A 15 16.87 -7.73 4.59
C ILE A 15 17.21 -7.96 3.11
N GLN A 16 16.97 -9.17 2.59
CA GLN A 16 17.25 -9.48 1.20
C GLN A 16 16.32 -8.71 0.24
N SER A 17 15.01 -8.74 0.50
CA SER A 17 14.04 -7.98 -0.32
C SER A 17 14.28 -6.47 -0.26
N LEU A 18 14.72 -5.91 0.88
CA LEU A 18 15.15 -4.50 0.97
C LEU A 18 16.33 -4.18 0.05
N LYS A 19 17.36 -5.03 0.03
CA LYS A 19 18.54 -4.86 -0.85
C LYS A 19 18.17 -4.96 -2.32
N GLU A 20 17.30 -5.92 -2.64
CA GLU A 20 16.82 -6.12 -4.01
C GLU A 20 15.93 -4.96 -4.46
N GLY A 21 15.05 -4.46 -3.59
CA GLY A 21 14.24 -3.28 -3.79
C GLY A 21 15.07 -2.02 -4.07
N GLU A 22 16.08 -1.75 -3.22
CA GLU A 22 16.99 -0.63 -3.44
C GLU A 22 17.72 -0.74 -4.78
N LYS A 23 18.32 -1.90 -5.05
CA LYS A 23 19.03 -2.17 -6.31
C LYS A 23 18.11 -2.01 -7.52
N PHE A 24 16.87 -2.47 -7.41
CA PHE A 24 15.87 -2.37 -8.45
C PHE A 24 15.57 -0.90 -8.77
N ILE A 25 15.23 -0.08 -7.77
CA ILE A 25 14.93 1.35 -7.99
C ILE A 25 16.14 2.08 -8.61
N ARG A 26 17.36 1.82 -8.13
CA ARG A 26 18.57 2.41 -8.75
C ARG A 26 18.75 2.01 -10.21
N SER A 27 18.38 0.79 -10.57
CA SER A 27 18.49 0.31 -11.95
C SER A 27 17.52 1.02 -12.91
N LEU A 28 16.41 1.56 -12.39
CA LEU A 28 15.43 2.31 -13.18
C LEU A 28 15.92 3.70 -13.58
N LYS A 29 16.94 4.25 -12.88
CA LYS A 29 17.52 5.58 -13.14
C LYS A 29 16.45 6.69 -13.20
N ILE A 30 15.53 6.69 -12.24
CA ILE A 30 14.38 7.60 -12.19
C ILE A 30 14.83 9.06 -12.09
N GLY A 31 15.79 9.36 -11.22
CA GLY A 31 16.36 10.70 -11.10
C GLY A 31 17.11 10.94 -9.78
N PRO A 32 17.84 12.07 -9.68
CA PRO A 32 18.67 12.39 -8.53
C PRO A 32 17.90 12.60 -7.23
N ALA A 33 16.67 13.11 -7.25
CA ALA A 33 15.88 13.29 -6.02
C ALA A 33 15.45 11.94 -5.44
N THR A 34 15.11 10.99 -6.31
CA THR A 34 14.80 9.60 -5.96
C THR A 34 16.05 8.87 -5.44
N ASP A 35 17.20 9.03 -6.09
CA ASP A 35 18.48 8.49 -5.60
C ASP A 35 18.86 9.08 -4.22
N GLY A 36 18.63 10.38 -4.01
CA GLY A 36 18.89 11.04 -2.74
C GLY A 36 18.08 10.46 -1.57
N ILE A 37 16.87 9.96 -1.84
CA ILE A 37 16.05 9.26 -0.85
C ILE A 37 16.67 7.88 -0.50
N LEU A 38 17.15 7.14 -1.48
CA LEU A 38 17.85 5.87 -1.24
C LEU A 38 19.19 6.07 -0.51
N ASP A 39 19.89 7.17 -0.79
CA ASP A 39 21.14 7.51 -0.13
C ASP A 39 20.94 7.86 1.35
N GLN A 40 19.82 8.49 1.71
CA GLN A 40 19.44 8.74 3.11
C GLN A 40 19.23 7.42 3.86
N PHE A 41 18.55 6.45 3.24
CA PHE A 41 18.37 5.12 3.81
C PHE A 41 19.71 4.41 4.07
N ASN A 42 20.62 4.45 3.09
CA ASN A 42 21.96 3.87 3.24
C ASN A 42 22.78 4.59 4.32
N SER A 43 22.68 5.91 4.38
CA SER A 43 23.38 6.74 5.37
C SER A 43 22.91 6.47 6.81
N ALA A 44 21.67 6.02 6.99
CA ALA A 44 21.14 5.62 8.29
C ALA A 44 21.71 4.26 8.80
N ALA A 45 22.56 3.61 8.01
CA ALA A 45 23.08 2.26 8.26
C ALA A 45 21.94 1.26 8.55
N ALA A 46 20.84 1.38 7.80
CA ALA A 46 19.62 0.63 8.06
C ALA A 46 19.84 -0.88 8.01
N LEU A 47 20.47 -1.39 6.94
CA LEU A 47 20.73 -2.82 6.77
C LEU A 47 21.59 -3.41 7.91
N PRO A 48 22.71 -2.79 8.33
CA PRO A 48 23.44 -3.22 9.54
C PRO A 48 22.60 -3.25 10.82
N LYS A 49 21.77 -2.24 11.07
CA LYS A 49 20.91 -2.17 12.27
C LYS A 49 19.88 -3.31 12.28
N LEU A 50 19.22 -3.53 11.15
CA LEU A 50 18.27 -4.64 11.00
C LEU A 50 18.97 -5.99 11.21
N ALA A 51 20.16 -6.17 10.62
CA ALA A 51 20.93 -7.41 10.77
C ALA A 51 21.32 -7.70 12.23
N ALA A 52 21.59 -6.66 13.02
CA ALA A 52 21.98 -6.77 14.42
C ALA A 52 20.85 -7.19 15.38
N ALA A 53 19.58 -7.04 14.97
CA ALA A 53 18.43 -7.44 15.79
C ALA A 53 18.44 -8.95 16.08
N GLN A 54 18.26 -9.32 17.35
CA GLN A 54 18.30 -10.70 17.84
C GLN A 54 16.92 -11.34 18.01
N ASN A 55 15.87 -10.52 18.10
CA ASN A 55 14.49 -10.95 18.29
C ASN A 55 13.52 -10.01 17.58
N ASP A 56 12.25 -10.39 17.51
CA ASP A 56 11.17 -9.69 16.80
C ASP A 56 11.02 -8.24 17.29
N LYS A 57 11.11 -8.01 18.61
CA LYS A 57 11.01 -6.68 19.20
C LYS A 57 12.16 -5.76 18.81
N GLU A 58 13.40 -6.26 18.87
CA GLU A 58 14.57 -5.52 18.40
C GLU A 58 14.49 -5.23 16.90
N LEU A 59 13.94 -6.15 16.11
CA LEU A 59 13.77 -5.97 14.67
C LEU A 59 12.71 -4.91 14.36
N ALA A 60 11.56 -4.94 15.04
CA ALA A 60 10.51 -3.93 14.91
C ALA A 60 11.01 -2.53 15.30
N LEU A 61 11.75 -2.43 16.41
CA LEU A 61 12.38 -1.18 16.82
C LEU A 61 13.35 -0.66 15.75
N ALA A 62 14.23 -1.53 15.22
CA ALA A 62 15.16 -1.16 14.17
C ALA A 62 14.44 -0.73 12.88
N MET A 63 13.29 -1.34 12.53
CA MET A 63 12.46 -0.90 11.41
C MET A 63 11.95 0.52 11.61
N GLY A 64 11.45 0.84 12.81
CA GLY A 64 10.97 2.18 13.15
C GLY A 64 12.09 3.23 13.11
N GLU A 65 13.25 2.93 13.69
CA GLU A 65 14.40 3.85 13.72
C GLU A 65 15.03 4.13 12.35
N THR A 66 14.94 3.16 11.43
CA THR A 66 15.56 3.25 10.11
C THR A 66 14.61 3.83 9.05
N GLY A 67 13.30 3.85 9.32
CA GLY A 67 12.30 4.32 8.38
C GLY A 67 12.19 3.44 7.12
N ALA A 68 12.64 2.19 7.18
CA ALA A 68 12.65 1.28 6.03
C ALA A 68 11.25 1.10 5.38
N PRO A 69 10.15 0.96 6.13
CA PRO A 69 8.80 0.92 5.54
C PRO A 69 8.46 2.24 4.85
N SER A 70 8.64 3.38 5.53
CA SER A 70 8.29 4.71 4.99
C SER A 70 9.06 5.10 3.73
N LEU A 71 10.26 4.54 3.53
CA LEU A 71 11.02 4.67 2.28
C LEU A 71 10.27 4.04 1.12
N LEU A 72 9.85 2.79 1.29
CA LEU A 72 9.28 1.96 0.24
C LEU A 72 7.81 2.26 0.01
N THR A 73 7.05 2.70 1.02
CA THR A 73 5.68 3.24 0.84
C THR A 73 5.66 4.27 -0.29
N ARG A 74 6.58 5.24 -0.26
CA ARG A 74 6.65 6.32 -1.24
C ARG A 74 6.93 5.85 -2.66
N MET A 75 7.58 4.70 -2.82
CA MET A 75 7.93 4.12 -4.10
C MET A 75 6.96 3.00 -4.50
N SER A 76 5.91 2.77 -3.72
CA SER A 76 4.96 1.66 -3.92
C SER A 76 4.34 1.70 -5.31
N ASP A 77 3.95 2.90 -5.76
CA ASP A 77 3.40 3.15 -7.10
C ASP A 77 4.39 2.74 -8.21
N VAL A 78 5.68 3.06 -8.06
CA VAL A 78 6.72 2.68 -9.02
C VAL A 78 6.91 1.18 -9.06
N PHE A 79 7.05 0.52 -7.90
CA PHE A 79 7.17 -0.93 -7.87
C PHE A 79 5.95 -1.62 -8.47
N ARG A 80 4.74 -1.15 -8.13
CA ARG A 80 3.48 -1.69 -8.65
C ARG A 80 3.35 -1.45 -10.16
N HIS A 81 3.78 -0.30 -10.65
CA HIS A 81 3.80 0.02 -12.08
C HIS A 81 4.73 -0.94 -12.84
N CYS A 82 5.95 -1.15 -12.36
CA CYS A 82 6.87 -2.11 -12.96
C CYS A 82 6.35 -3.55 -12.87
N ALA A 83 5.78 -3.95 -11.74
CA ALA A 83 5.14 -5.27 -11.57
C ALA A 83 3.95 -5.48 -12.51
N ALA A 84 3.22 -4.42 -12.88
CA ALA A 84 2.11 -4.47 -13.82
C ALA A 84 2.58 -4.59 -15.28
N LEU A 85 3.76 -4.05 -15.60
CA LEU A 85 4.41 -4.28 -16.89
C LEU A 85 5.00 -5.70 -17.01
N ASP A 86 5.37 -6.30 -15.88
CA ASP A 86 6.06 -7.59 -15.77
C ASP A 86 5.33 -8.56 -14.83
N LEU A 87 4.06 -8.86 -15.13
CA LEU A 87 3.14 -9.60 -14.23
C LEU A 87 3.65 -10.97 -13.75
N GLU A 88 4.51 -11.63 -14.51
CA GLU A 88 5.05 -12.95 -14.19
C GLU A 88 6.56 -12.94 -13.94
N GLY A 89 7.20 -11.78 -13.99
CA GLY A 89 8.66 -11.68 -13.89
C GLY A 89 9.16 -11.13 -12.56
N ALA A 90 10.43 -10.73 -12.57
CA ALA A 90 11.17 -10.41 -11.36
C ALA A 90 10.63 -9.17 -10.66
N ALA A 91 10.09 -8.19 -11.39
CA ALA A 91 9.53 -7.00 -10.76
C ALA A 91 8.24 -7.33 -9.99
N HIS A 92 7.41 -8.23 -10.51
CA HIS A 92 6.24 -8.70 -9.79
C HIS A 92 6.61 -9.49 -8.54
N GLN A 93 7.53 -10.45 -8.63
CA GLN A 93 7.96 -11.22 -7.46
C GLN A 93 8.56 -10.31 -6.38
N LEU A 94 9.40 -9.35 -6.76
CA LEU A 94 9.97 -8.39 -5.81
C LEU A 94 8.89 -7.53 -5.13
N TYR A 95 7.88 -7.09 -5.87
CA TYR A 95 6.74 -6.38 -5.29
C TYR A 95 5.96 -7.26 -4.28
N GLN A 96 5.79 -8.55 -4.57
CA GLN A 96 5.18 -9.50 -3.63
C GLN A 96 6.04 -9.65 -2.37
N ASP A 97 7.35 -9.89 -2.53
CA ASP A 97 8.28 -10.12 -1.42
C ASP A 97 8.39 -8.90 -0.49
N LEU A 98 8.39 -7.69 -1.05
CA LEU A 98 8.32 -6.44 -0.29
C LEU A 98 6.97 -6.27 0.40
N GLY A 99 5.87 -6.59 -0.29
CA GLY A 99 4.53 -6.54 0.24
C GLY A 99 4.33 -7.45 1.46
N GLU A 100 4.88 -8.67 1.42
CA GLU A 100 4.66 -9.71 2.45
C GLU A 100 5.02 -9.27 3.87
N TRP A 101 6.03 -8.42 4.05
CA TRP A 101 6.40 -7.88 5.36
C TRP A 101 5.93 -6.44 5.58
N GLY A 102 5.13 -5.88 4.67
CA GLY A 102 4.53 -4.56 4.84
C GLY A 102 5.45 -3.42 4.43
N ALA A 103 6.32 -3.60 3.43
CA ALA A 103 7.17 -2.52 2.91
C ALA A 103 6.38 -1.27 2.48
N PHE A 104 5.12 -1.48 2.06
CA PHE A 104 4.27 -0.42 1.52
C PHE A 104 3.23 0.08 2.53
N SER A 105 3.29 -0.37 3.80
CA SER A 105 2.41 0.16 4.84
C SER A 105 2.97 1.46 5.42
N GLY A 106 2.11 2.47 5.55
CA GLY A 106 2.47 3.76 6.13
C GLY A 106 1.63 4.92 5.58
N ILE A 107 1.71 6.06 6.26
CA ILE A 107 1.01 7.29 5.87
C ILE A 107 1.92 8.10 4.95
N GLU A 108 1.47 8.33 3.73
CA GLU A 108 2.06 9.34 2.86
C GLU A 108 1.58 10.73 3.28
N LEU A 109 2.51 11.65 3.47
CA LEU A 109 2.18 13.04 3.72
C LEU A 109 1.77 13.70 2.40
N ALA A 110 0.71 14.50 2.42
CA ALA A 110 0.13 15.17 1.24
C ALA A 110 1.04 16.21 0.54
N ASN A 111 2.31 16.35 0.96
CA ASN A 111 3.24 17.30 0.37
C ASN A 111 3.94 16.65 -0.82
N TYR A 112 3.69 17.20 -2.01
CA TYR A 112 4.39 16.81 -3.22
C TYR A 112 5.85 17.23 -3.19
N ARG A 113 6.75 16.28 -3.45
CA ARG A 113 8.21 16.43 -3.42
C ARG A 113 8.80 16.33 -4.82
N GLU A 114 10.06 16.73 -4.94
CA GLU A 114 10.82 16.60 -6.18
C GLU A 114 10.94 15.13 -6.64
N SER A 115 11.07 14.17 -5.70
CA SER A 115 11.06 12.75 -6.03
C SER A 115 9.74 12.29 -6.63
N ASP A 116 8.61 12.87 -6.21
CA ASP A 116 7.28 12.47 -6.68
C ASP A 116 7.11 12.89 -8.14
N TYR A 117 7.70 14.05 -8.52
CA TYR A 117 7.84 14.46 -9.92
C TYR A 117 8.61 13.45 -10.77
N GLU A 118 9.80 13.04 -10.34
CA GLU A 118 10.61 12.10 -11.12
C GLU A 118 9.91 10.75 -11.29
N GLN A 119 9.25 10.27 -10.23
CA GLN A 119 8.54 9.00 -10.21
C GLN A 119 7.28 9.03 -11.09
N ASP A 120 6.47 10.08 -11.00
CA ASP A 120 5.29 10.24 -11.84
C ASP A 120 5.68 10.35 -13.33
N LEU A 121 6.70 11.15 -13.64
CA LEU A 121 7.23 11.28 -15.00
C LEU A 121 7.75 9.93 -15.54
N PHE A 122 8.48 9.17 -14.72
CA PHE A 122 8.94 7.83 -15.06
C PHE A 122 7.76 6.90 -15.41
N MET A 123 6.71 6.85 -14.58
CA MET A 123 5.54 6.00 -14.82
C MET A 123 4.75 6.43 -16.06
N VAL A 124 4.62 7.73 -16.30
CA VAL A 124 3.94 8.26 -17.50
C VAL A 124 4.73 7.89 -18.75
N LYS A 125 6.06 8.06 -18.75
CA LYS A 125 6.93 7.60 -19.84
C LYS A 125 6.78 6.10 -20.10
N GLY A 126 6.84 5.28 -19.05
CA GLY A 126 6.68 3.83 -19.15
C GLY A 126 5.35 3.43 -19.77
N SER A 127 4.26 4.07 -19.35
CA SER A 127 2.90 3.82 -19.86
C SER A 127 2.73 4.24 -21.32
N ILE A 128 3.27 5.40 -21.72
CA ILE A 128 3.24 5.85 -23.11
C ILE A 128 4.07 4.91 -23.99
N ALA A 129 5.29 4.57 -23.59
CA ALA A 129 6.12 3.60 -24.31
C ALA A 129 5.40 2.25 -24.47
N HIS A 130 4.82 1.72 -23.39
CA HIS A 130 4.03 0.49 -23.43
C HIS A 130 2.88 0.55 -24.44
N THR A 131 2.17 1.68 -24.48
CA THR A 131 1.04 1.89 -25.39
C THR A 131 1.49 2.00 -26.84
N ARG A 132 2.60 2.70 -27.10
CA ARG A 132 3.20 2.81 -28.44
C ARG A 132 3.66 1.45 -28.97
N ASP A 133 4.22 0.61 -28.10
CA ASP A 133 4.61 -0.77 -28.44
C ASP A 133 3.40 -1.72 -28.56
N ASN A 134 2.27 -1.39 -27.93
CA ASN A 134 1.04 -2.20 -27.93
C ASN A 134 -0.20 -1.35 -28.26
N PRO A 135 -0.35 -0.82 -29.50
CA PRO A 135 -1.44 0.10 -29.81
C PRO A 135 -2.85 -0.47 -29.62
N SER A 136 -3.00 -1.79 -29.63
CA SER A 136 -4.28 -2.46 -29.34
C SER A 136 -4.69 -2.41 -27.87
N ALA A 137 -3.78 -2.04 -26.96
CA ALA A 137 -4.09 -1.79 -25.55
C ALA A 137 -4.69 -0.40 -25.33
N LEU A 138 -4.64 0.48 -26.34
CA LEU A 138 -5.22 1.82 -26.27
C LEU A 138 -6.75 1.73 -26.23
N ASP A 139 -7.36 2.14 -25.12
CA ASP A 139 -8.81 2.31 -25.01
C ASP A 139 -9.19 3.76 -24.71
N MET A 140 -9.49 4.49 -25.77
CA MET A 140 -9.93 5.89 -25.68
C MET A 140 -11.35 6.04 -25.15
N THR A 141 -12.16 4.97 -25.12
CA THR A 141 -13.54 5.05 -24.63
C THR A 141 -13.60 5.23 -23.12
N LEU A 142 -12.61 4.67 -22.40
CA LEU A 142 -12.44 4.87 -20.97
C LEU A 142 -12.04 6.32 -20.63
N LEU A 143 -11.29 6.98 -21.52
CA LEU A 143 -10.90 8.37 -21.33
C LEU A 143 -12.12 9.31 -21.35
N ASP A 144 -13.05 9.09 -22.26
CA ASP A 144 -14.25 9.93 -22.36
C ASP A 144 -15.12 9.80 -21.11
N GLY A 145 -15.29 8.58 -20.57
CA GLY A 145 -15.98 8.36 -19.29
C GLY A 145 -15.28 9.01 -18.08
N LEU A 146 -13.94 8.93 -18.01
CA LEU A 146 -13.16 9.61 -16.96
C LEU A 146 -13.31 11.13 -17.03
N ILE A 147 -13.29 11.69 -18.25
CA ILE A 147 -13.48 13.12 -18.50
C ILE A 147 -14.89 13.57 -18.11
N GLU A 148 -15.92 12.78 -18.43
CA GLU A 148 -17.31 13.06 -18.04
C GLU A 148 -17.45 13.05 -16.51
N TYR A 149 -16.89 12.06 -15.81
CA TYR A 149 -16.88 11.99 -14.35
C TYR A 149 -16.27 13.24 -13.71
N TRP A 150 -15.10 13.69 -14.18
CA TRP A 150 -14.49 14.93 -13.69
C TRP A 150 -15.36 16.15 -14.00
N LYS A 151 -15.96 16.23 -15.18
CA LYS A 151 -16.83 17.35 -15.56
C LYS A 151 -18.10 17.44 -14.69
N ASP A 152 -18.61 16.31 -14.19
CA ASP A 152 -19.86 16.24 -13.43
C ASP A 152 -19.68 16.41 -11.91
N GLU A 153 -18.63 15.86 -11.29
CA GLU A 153 -18.56 15.80 -9.81
C GLU A 153 -18.02 17.07 -9.12
N GLN A 154 -17.07 17.81 -9.70
CA GLN A 154 -16.41 18.93 -8.98
C GLN A 154 -15.87 20.11 -9.83
N TYR A 155 -15.90 20.05 -11.16
CA TYR A 155 -15.07 20.94 -12.02
C TYR A 155 -15.84 21.73 -13.09
N LYS A 156 -16.93 22.41 -12.70
CA LYS A 156 -17.80 23.15 -13.63
C LYS A 156 -17.11 24.23 -14.48
N ASP A 157 -15.91 24.69 -14.10
CA ASP A 157 -15.23 25.83 -14.74
C ASP A 157 -13.97 25.49 -15.56
N ASP A 158 -13.47 24.24 -15.59
CA ASP A 158 -12.15 23.90 -16.20
C ASP A 158 -12.21 22.96 -17.42
N LYS A 159 -13.25 23.09 -18.27
CA LYS A 159 -13.36 22.27 -19.49
C LYS A 159 -12.15 22.42 -20.42
N SER A 160 -11.58 23.62 -20.52
CA SER A 160 -10.42 23.89 -21.39
C SER A 160 -9.12 23.24 -20.90
N GLU A 161 -8.94 23.08 -19.58
CA GLU A 161 -7.77 22.41 -19.00
C GLU A 161 -7.78 20.92 -19.36
N ILE A 162 -8.91 20.24 -19.11
CA ILE A 162 -9.07 18.81 -19.42
C ILE A 162 -8.94 18.55 -20.93
N ASP A 163 -9.53 19.40 -21.76
CA ASP A 163 -9.43 19.26 -23.22
C ASP A 163 -7.97 19.50 -23.70
N ALA A 164 -7.22 20.41 -23.07
CA ALA A 164 -5.80 20.60 -23.35
C ALA A 164 -4.96 19.38 -22.94
N LEU A 165 -5.18 18.81 -21.76
CA LEU A 165 -4.52 17.58 -21.32
C LEU A 165 -4.79 16.40 -22.27
N LYS A 166 -6.03 16.27 -22.75
CA LYS A 166 -6.39 15.26 -23.76
C LYS A 166 -5.61 15.47 -25.06
N LEU A 167 -5.50 16.71 -25.56
CA LEU A 167 -4.73 17.02 -26.77
C LEU A 167 -3.24 16.72 -26.59
N THR A 168 -2.67 17.09 -25.44
CA THR A 168 -1.30 16.74 -25.06
C THR A 168 -1.08 15.23 -25.11
N LEU A 169 -1.96 14.45 -24.45
CA LEU A 169 -1.87 12.99 -24.45
C LEU A 169 -1.92 12.41 -25.87
N LEU A 170 -2.83 12.90 -26.71
CA LEU A 170 -2.94 12.45 -28.10
C LEU A 170 -1.66 12.74 -28.90
N GLY A 171 -1.04 13.91 -28.70
CA GLY A 171 0.24 14.26 -29.34
C GLY A 171 1.41 13.37 -28.88
N LEU A 172 1.43 13.01 -27.59
CA LEU A 172 2.45 12.11 -27.03
C LEU A 172 2.30 10.65 -27.51
N LEU A 173 1.06 10.23 -27.76
CA LEU A 173 0.74 8.90 -28.27
C LEU A 173 0.85 8.77 -29.80
N ASP A 174 1.04 9.88 -30.52
CA ASP A 174 1.18 9.88 -31.97
C ASP A 174 2.42 9.08 -32.40
N GLY A 175 2.21 8.00 -33.14
CA GLY A 175 3.23 7.03 -33.53
C GLY A 175 4.40 7.65 -34.32
N ASP A 176 4.16 8.78 -34.99
CA ASP A 176 5.16 9.49 -35.79
C ASP A 176 6.00 10.50 -34.98
N ASN A 177 5.63 10.76 -33.72
CA ASN A 177 6.38 11.64 -32.83
C ASN A 177 7.60 10.92 -32.21
N GLU A 178 8.73 10.91 -32.91
CA GLU A 178 9.98 10.32 -32.40
C GLU A 178 10.57 11.07 -31.19
N GLY A 179 10.16 12.33 -30.96
CA GLY A 179 10.62 13.20 -29.87
C GLY A 179 9.71 13.24 -28.64
N TRP A 180 8.71 12.35 -28.55
CA TRP A 180 7.65 12.40 -27.54
C TRP A 180 8.19 12.42 -26.10
N ALA A 181 9.33 11.77 -25.84
CA ALA A 181 9.90 11.71 -24.49
C ALA A 181 10.46 13.05 -24.02
N ASP A 182 11.13 13.80 -24.90
CA ASP A 182 11.65 15.14 -24.62
C ASP A 182 10.50 16.17 -24.55
N GLU A 183 9.48 16.01 -25.40
CA GLU A 183 8.26 16.82 -25.35
C GLU A 183 7.52 16.61 -24.02
N LEU A 184 7.37 15.36 -23.58
CA LEU A 184 6.77 15.05 -22.29
C LEU A 184 7.55 15.69 -21.14
N ASP A 185 8.89 15.67 -21.15
CA ASP A 185 9.69 16.31 -20.10
C ASP A 185 9.38 17.81 -20.00
N ALA A 186 9.40 18.51 -21.14
CA ALA A 186 9.11 19.94 -21.18
C ALA A 186 7.67 20.27 -20.75
N VAL A 187 6.71 19.44 -21.15
CA VAL A 187 5.30 19.60 -20.79
C VAL A 187 5.08 19.33 -19.30
N PHE A 188 5.64 18.24 -18.77
CA PHE A 188 5.48 17.86 -17.36
C PHE A 188 6.11 18.91 -16.43
N GLU A 189 7.26 19.49 -16.82
CA GLU A 189 7.90 20.59 -16.08
C GLU A 189 6.97 21.82 -15.99
N ALA A 190 6.28 22.15 -17.08
CA ALA A 190 5.38 23.31 -17.15
C ALA A 190 4.03 23.12 -16.42
N MET A 191 3.62 21.88 -16.15
CA MET A 191 2.35 21.56 -15.48
C MET A 191 2.37 21.83 -13.98
N SER A 192 1.21 22.22 -13.44
CA SER A 192 0.93 22.17 -12.01
C SER A 192 0.83 20.73 -11.49
N LEU A 193 0.85 20.57 -10.17
CA LEU A 193 0.71 19.25 -9.53
C LEU A 193 -0.61 18.57 -9.89
N ARG A 194 -1.69 19.34 -9.98
CA ARG A 194 -3.02 18.86 -10.34
C ARG A 194 -3.03 18.33 -11.78
N GLU A 195 -2.49 19.10 -12.72
CA GLU A 195 -2.40 18.72 -14.14
C GLU A 195 -1.55 17.46 -14.33
N ARG A 196 -0.42 17.34 -13.62
CA ARG A 196 0.43 16.14 -13.64
C ARG A 196 -0.33 14.91 -13.18
N HIS A 197 -1.05 15.01 -12.06
CA HIS A 197 -1.85 13.91 -11.53
C HIS A 197 -2.96 13.50 -12.51
N GLN A 198 -3.67 14.47 -13.08
CA GLN A 198 -4.70 14.21 -14.09
C GLN A 198 -4.12 13.56 -15.35
N LEU A 199 -2.97 14.05 -15.85
CA LEU A 199 -2.30 13.44 -17.01
C LEU A 199 -1.86 12.01 -16.70
N LYS A 200 -1.24 11.75 -15.53
CA LYS A 200 -0.89 10.39 -15.07
C LYS A 200 -2.10 9.48 -15.07
N MET A 201 -3.22 9.91 -14.49
CA MET A 201 -4.46 9.14 -14.48
C MET A 201 -5.00 8.87 -15.89
N MET A 202 -5.03 9.87 -16.77
CA MET A 202 -5.48 9.71 -18.15
C MET A 202 -4.61 8.69 -18.89
N VAL A 203 -3.29 8.82 -18.78
CA VAL A 203 -2.30 7.91 -19.38
C VAL A 203 -2.47 6.48 -18.84
N ASP A 204 -2.60 6.32 -17.53
CA ASP A 204 -2.76 5.02 -16.88
C ASP A 204 -4.05 4.30 -17.34
N VAL A 205 -5.13 5.06 -17.55
CA VAL A 205 -6.40 4.52 -18.03
C VAL A 205 -6.31 4.13 -19.51
N VAL A 206 -5.85 5.02 -20.39
CA VAL A 206 -5.81 4.72 -21.83
C VAL A 206 -4.81 3.65 -22.20
N SER A 207 -3.74 3.49 -21.41
CA SER A 207 -2.72 2.45 -21.61
C SER A 207 -3.13 1.07 -21.08
N GLY A 208 -4.27 0.98 -20.38
CA GLY A 208 -4.69 -0.23 -19.65
C GLY A 208 -3.83 -0.52 -18.41
N MET A 209 -2.87 0.35 -18.06
CA MET A 209 -2.02 0.18 -16.89
C MET A 209 -2.79 0.24 -15.57
N HIS A 210 -3.89 0.99 -15.52
CA HIS A 210 -4.81 0.99 -14.39
C HIS A 210 -5.29 -0.45 -14.08
N SER A 211 -5.88 -1.13 -15.06
CA SER A 211 -6.39 -2.51 -14.90
C SER A 211 -5.27 -3.53 -14.67
N LYS A 212 -4.08 -3.34 -15.24
CA LYS A 212 -2.93 -4.22 -14.95
C LYS A 212 -2.46 -4.06 -13.51
N ARG A 213 -2.35 -2.83 -13.00
CA ARG A 213 -1.97 -2.59 -11.60
C ARG A 213 -3.01 -3.14 -10.63
N GLU A 214 -4.30 -3.13 -10.97
CA GLU A 214 -5.34 -3.80 -10.17
C GLU A 214 -5.14 -5.30 -10.03
N GLN A 215 -4.54 -5.96 -11.03
CA GLN A 215 -4.17 -7.38 -10.96
C GLN A 215 -2.93 -7.64 -10.09
N VAL A 216 -2.09 -6.61 -9.89
CA VAL A 216 -0.94 -6.68 -8.99
C VAL A 216 -1.41 -6.45 -7.55
N VAL A 217 -1.74 -7.55 -6.88
CA VAL A 217 -2.14 -7.57 -5.47
C VAL A 217 -1.01 -8.16 -4.65
N SER A 218 -0.38 -7.36 -3.79
CA SER A 218 0.58 -7.87 -2.81
C SER A 218 -0.14 -8.58 -1.67
N LYS A 219 0.52 -9.56 -1.05
CA LYS A 219 0.08 -10.05 0.27
C LYS A 219 0.38 -8.99 1.32
N TRP A 220 -0.65 -8.51 2.01
CA TRP A 220 -0.47 -7.60 3.14
C TRP A 220 -0.38 -8.41 4.44
N PRO A 221 0.64 -8.16 5.30
CA PRO A 221 0.78 -8.88 6.57
C PRO A 221 -0.28 -8.49 7.59
N LEU A 222 -0.80 -7.26 7.48
CA LEU A 222 -1.88 -6.75 8.31
C LEU A 222 -3.17 -6.74 7.51
N ARG A 223 -4.25 -7.18 8.13
CA ARG A 223 -5.58 -7.28 7.53
C ARG A 223 -6.59 -6.63 8.46
N GLN A 224 -7.72 -6.24 7.87
CA GLN A 224 -8.84 -5.73 8.64
C GLN A 224 -9.57 -6.88 9.33
N PHE A 225 -9.71 -6.75 10.64
CA PHE A 225 -10.49 -7.60 11.53
C PHE A 225 -11.41 -6.70 12.37
N GLY A 226 -12.29 -7.31 13.16
CA GLY A 226 -12.99 -6.56 14.18
C GLY A 226 -13.78 -7.40 15.15
N ILE A 227 -14.21 -6.75 16.22
CA ILE A 227 -15.10 -7.31 17.22
C ILE A 227 -16.49 -6.79 16.89
N LYS A 228 -17.34 -7.67 16.36
CA LYS A 228 -18.68 -7.35 15.90
C LYS A 228 -19.58 -7.01 17.09
N ILE A 229 -20.42 -5.99 16.91
CA ILE A 229 -21.58 -5.77 17.77
C ILE A 229 -22.82 -6.41 17.14
N ASP A 230 -23.61 -7.11 17.94
CA ASP A 230 -24.93 -7.60 17.52
C ASP A 230 -25.97 -6.49 17.74
N SER A 231 -25.90 -5.46 16.90
CA SER A 231 -26.85 -4.35 16.89
C SER A 231 -27.02 -3.79 15.48
N GLU A 232 -28.24 -3.40 15.13
CA GLU A 232 -28.54 -2.67 13.89
C GLU A 232 -28.24 -1.17 14.01
N THR A 233 -27.67 -0.72 15.15
CA THR A 233 -27.41 0.70 15.38
C THR A 233 -26.32 1.24 14.45
N ASN A 234 -26.60 2.37 13.80
CA ASN A 234 -25.57 3.16 13.11
C ASN A 234 -25.11 4.37 13.96
N ASN A 235 -25.53 4.44 15.22
CA ASN A 235 -25.19 5.53 16.12
C ASN A 235 -23.84 5.27 16.81
N PHE A 236 -22.85 6.12 16.52
CA PHE A 236 -21.50 6.01 17.08
C PHE A 236 -21.47 6.00 18.61
N GLN A 237 -22.29 6.82 19.28
CA GLN A 237 -22.34 6.88 20.74
C GLN A 237 -22.87 5.58 21.36
N GLU A 238 -23.85 4.97 20.70
CA GLU A 238 -24.43 3.68 21.10
C GLU A 238 -23.42 2.55 20.90
N MET A 239 -22.72 2.52 19.76
CA MET A 239 -21.63 1.57 19.51
C MET A 239 -20.54 1.66 20.58
N GLN A 240 -20.10 2.87 20.93
CA GLN A 240 -19.12 3.07 22.00
C GLN A 240 -19.62 2.57 23.35
N THR A 241 -20.91 2.73 23.64
CA THR A 241 -21.51 2.25 24.89
C THR A 241 -21.53 0.72 24.94
N ILE A 242 -21.86 0.05 23.83
CA ILE A 242 -21.84 -1.41 23.70
C ILE A 242 -20.42 -1.97 23.87
N LEU A 243 -19.43 -1.28 23.28
CA LEU A 243 -18.03 -1.72 23.28
C LEU A 243 -17.27 -1.36 24.56
N ALA A 244 -17.75 -0.37 25.33
CA ALA A 244 -17.10 0.10 26.56
C ALA A 244 -16.64 -1.02 27.53
N PRO A 245 -17.42 -2.10 27.76
CA PRO A 245 -17.01 -3.18 28.67
C PRO A 245 -15.77 -3.97 28.21
N ILE A 246 -15.43 -3.95 26.92
CA ILE A 246 -14.31 -4.71 26.37
C ILE A 246 -13.13 -3.85 25.94
N MET A 247 -13.30 -2.54 25.77
CA MET A 247 -12.24 -1.69 25.21
C MET A 247 -10.95 -1.74 26.02
N ASP A 248 -11.03 -1.73 27.36
CA ASP A 248 -9.84 -1.80 28.22
C ASP A 248 -9.10 -3.12 28.01
N LYS A 249 -9.83 -4.23 27.97
CA LYS A 249 -9.27 -5.57 27.72
C LYS A 249 -8.67 -5.69 26.33
N VAL A 250 -9.32 -5.14 25.31
CA VAL A 250 -8.78 -5.08 23.95
C VAL A 250 -7.48 -4.27 23.95
N GLY A 251 -7.46 -3.11 24.62
CA GLY A 251 -6.26 -2.29 24.78
C GLY A 251 -5.11 -3.05 25.42
N GLU A 252 -5.38 -3.79 26.51
CA GLU A 252 -4.38 -4.64 27.19
C GLU A 252 -3.81 -5.73 26.26
N ILE A 253 -4.67 -6.39 25.48
CA ILE A 253 -4.25 -7.43 24.51
C ILE A 253 -3.40 -6.83 23.41
N LEU A 254 -3.78 -5.66 22.87
CA LEU A 254 -3.10 -5.04 21.73
C LEU A 254 -1.80 -4.31 22.11
N THR A 255 -1.66 -3.85 23.35
CA THR A 255 -0.51 -3.04 23.81
C THR A 255 0.85 -3.65 23.45
N PRO A 256 1.14 -4.93 23.71
CA PRO A 256 2.41 -5.55 23.33
C PRO A 256 2.66 -5.59 21.82
N TYR A 257 1.60 -5.55 21.01
CA TYR A 257 1.67 -5.70 19.55
C TYR A 257 1.89 -4.38 18.82
N TYR A 258 1.56 -3.24 19.42
CA TYR A 258 1.95 -1.93 18.90
C TYR A 258 3.48 -1.80 18.82
N GLU A 259 4.21 -2.31 19.83
CA GLU A 259 5.67 -2.32 19.82
C GLU A 259 6.27 -3.24 18.75
N LEU A 260 5.48 -4.18 18.23
CA LEU A 260 5.88 -5.12 17.18
C LEU A 260 5.40 -4.67 15.78
N HIS A 261 4.76 -3.51 15.69
CA HIS A 261 4.09 -3.00 14.48
C HIS A 261 3.00 -3.93 13.93
N GLU A 262 2.42 -4.80 14.77
CA GLU A 262 1.37 -5.72 14.34
C GLU A 262 -0.03 -5.14 14.47
N VAL A 263 -0.16 -3.91 14.96
CA VAL A 263 -1.43 -3.17 15.02
C VAL A 263 -1.22 -1.82 14.35
N ASP A 264 -1.94 -1.58 13.27
CA ASP A 264 -1.83 -0.35 12.47
C ASP A 264 -2.93 0.64 12.84
N MET A 265 -4.17 0.16 12.98
CA MET A 265 -5.33 1.00 13.26
C MET A 265 -6.30 0.29 14.21
N THR A 266 -6.88 1.07 15.13
CA THR A 266 -8.07 0.68 15.90
C THR A 266 -9.14 1.77 15.80
N GLY A 267 -10.40 1.39 15.81
CA GLY A 267 -11.50 2.36 15.75
C GLY A 267 -12.86 1.71 15.94
N VAL A 268 -13.89 2.55 16.05
CA VAL A 268 -15.29 2.09 16.06
C VAL A 268 -15.92 2.47 14.73
N GLY A 269 -16.48 1.49 14.02
CA GLY A 269 -17.05 1.70 12.70
C GLY A 269 -17.27 0.41 11.92
N ALA A 270 -17.17 0.50 10.59
CA ALA A 270 -17.34 -0.64 9.70
C ALA A 270 -16.13 -1.60 9.78
N ILE A 271 -16.43 -2.90 9.85
CA ILE A 271 -15.46 -3.99 9.84
C ILE A 271 -15.37 -4.59 8.43
N THR A 272 -16.50 -4.78 7.75
CA THR A 272 -16.56 -5.30 6.38
C THR A 272 -16.72 -4.17 5.36
N ARG A 273 -16.24 -4.40 4.13
CA ARG A 273 -16.25 -3.39 3.05
C ARG A 273 -17.65 -3.03 2.55
N ASP A 274 -18.61 -3.93 2.72
CA ASP A 274 -20.03 -3.74 2.40
C ASP A 274 -20.79 -3.00 3.50
N PHE A 275 -20.12 -2.64 4.60
CA PHE A 275 -20.72 -1.99 5.77
C PHE A 275 -21.79 -2.82 6.49
N GLU A 276 -21.90 -4.13 6.20
CA GLU A 276 -22.88 -5.01 6.86
C GLU A 276 -22.50 -5.33 8.31
N ASN A 277 -21.21 -5.40 8.62
CA ASN A 277 -20.74 -5.66 9.97
C ASN A 277 -20.01 -4.43 10.53
N ILE A 278 -20.46 -4.01 11.71
CA ILE A 278 -19.95 -2.86 12.47
C ILE A 278 -19.45 -3.31 13.83
N GLY A 279 -18.56 -2.51 14.43
CA GLY A 279 -18.06 -2.75 15.77
C GLY A 279 -16.70 -2.12 16.01
N PHE A 280 -15.84 -2.80 16.76
CA PHE A 280 -14.47 -2.36 17.01
C PHE A 280 -13.56 -2.90 15.90
N THR A 281 -13.22 -2.05 14.94
CA THR A 281 -12.32 -2.37 13.82
C THR A 281 -10.87 -2.37 14.28
N VAL A 282 -10.11 -3.38 13.86
CA VAL A 282 -8.68 -3.51 14.13
C VAL A 282 -7.97 -3.92 12.85
N VAL A 283 -6.98 -3.15 12.40
CA VAL A 283 -6.06 -3.56 11.33
C VAL A 283 -4.83 -4.16 11.98
N THR A 284 -4.67 -5.47 11.87
CA THR A 284 -3.65 -6.22 12.62
C THR A 284 -3.24 -7.52 11.94
N SER A 285 -2.25 -8.23 12.50
CA SER A 285 -1.86 -9.55 12.02
C SER A 285 -2.88 -10.63 12.40
N GLU A 286 -2.89 -11.74 11.67
CA GLU A 286 -3.80 -12.87 11.97
C GLU A 286 -3.60 -13.43 13.38
N ARG A 287 -2.36 -13.45 13.89
CA ARG A 287 -2.09 -13.97 15.24
C ARG A 287 -2.69 -13.09 16.33
N VAL A 288 -2.68 -11.76 16.15
CA VAL A 288 -3.27 -10.82 17.12
C VAL A 288 -4.79 -10.93 17.07
N ALA A 289 -5.38 -11.08 15.89
CA ALA A 289 -6.81 -11.35 15.74
C ALA A 289 -7.22 -12.67 16.43
N GLN A 290 -6.40 -13.71 16.33
CA GLN A 290 -6.61 -14.96 17.06
C GLN A 290 -6.53 -14.76 18.60
N GLU A 291 -5.60 -13.94 19.09
CA GLU A 291 -5.52 -13.64 20.53
C GLU A 291 -6.72 -12.85 21.05
N LEU A 292 -7.26 -11.92 20.24
CA LEU A 292 -8.53 -11.27 20.55
C LEU A 292 -9.66 -12.31 20.64
N ALA A 293 -9.75 -13.25 19.68
CA ALA A 293 -10.79 -14.29 19.69
C ALA A 293 -10.67 -15.20 20.92
N ASP A 294 -9.45 -15.61 21.28
CA ASP A 294 -9.19 -16.46 22.45
C ASP A 294 -9.52 -15.75 23.77
N ALA A 295 -9.21 -14.46 23.85
CA ALA A 295 -9.42 -13.67 25.06
C ALA A 295 -10.88 -13.19 25.20
N LEU A 296 -11.64 -13.09 24.12
CA LEU A 296 -13.02 -12.59 24.08
C LEU A 296 -13.99 -13.66 23.55
N PRO A 297 -14.13 -14.81 24.23
CA PRO A 297 -14.94 -15.94 23.72
C PRO A 297 -16.44 -15.63 23.61
N ASP A 298 -16.92 -14.62 24.33
CA ASP A 298 -18.32 -14.16 24.31
C ASP A 298 -18.59 -13.14 23.18
N TRP A 299 -17.57 -12.77 22.41
CA TRP A 299 -17.67 -11.81 21.32
C TRP A 299 -17.29 -12.42 19.99
N ASP A 300 -17.96 -11.96 18.93
CA ASP A 300 -17.66 -12.37 17.57
C ASP A 300 -16.50 -11.56 17.01
N VAL A 301 -15.31 -12.15 17.03
CA VAL A 301 -14.15 -11.65 16.27
C VAL A 301 -14.27 -12.15 14.84
N ILE A 302 -14.28 -11.23 13.88
CA ILE A 302 -14.47 -11.52 12.45
C ILE A 302 -13.35 -10.91 11.60
N ASP A 303 -13.13 -11.46 10.41
CA ASP A 303 -12.30 -10.86 9.37
C ASP A 303 -13.05 -9.79 8.55
N GLY A 304 -12.32 -9.09 7.68
CA GLY A 304 -12.88 -8.08 6.78
C GLY A 304 -13.83 -8.61 5.71
N GLN A 305 -14.01 -9.93 5.61
CA GLN A 305 -15.00 -10.61 4.77
C GLN A 305 -16.22 -11.09 5.59
N GLY A 306 -16.23 -10.90 6.91
CA GLY A 306 -17.32 -11.29 7.80
C GLY A 306 -17.21 -12.72 8.33
N ASN A 307 -16.11 -13.44 8.07
CA ASN A 307 -15.93 -14.78 8.61
C ASN A 307 -15.48 -14.73 10.07
N LYS A 308 -16.09 -15.56 10.91
CA LYS A 308 -15.74 -15.66 12.33
C LYS A 308 -14.40 -16.36 12.54
N ILE A 309 -13.55 -15.77 13.38
CA ILE A 309 -12.32 -16.37 13.89
C ILE A 309 -12.68 -17.18 15.13
N MET A 310 -12.48 -18.49 15.06
CA MET A 310 -12.82 -19.39 16.17
C MET A 310 -11.72 -19.35 17.23
N PRO A 311 -12.07 -19.24 18.53
CA PRO A 311 -11.10 -19.39 19.61
C PRO A 311 -10.39 -20.74 19.52
N ARG A 312 -9.08 -20.77 19.80
CA ARG A 312 -8.31 -22.01 19.92
C ARG A 312 -8.83 -22.82 21.11
N GLU A 313 -8.95 -24.13 20.94
CA GLU A 313 -9.24 -25.00 22.07
C GLU A 313 -8.12 -24.87 23.12
N PRO A 314 -8.44 -24.74 24.42
CA PRO A 314 -7.41 -24.66 25.45
C PRO A 314 -6.58 -25.95 25.40
N GLU A 315 -5.26 -25.83 25.16
CA GLU A 315 -4.35 -26.96 25.18
C GLU A 315 -4.57 -27.76 26.49
N ALA A 316 -4.92 -29.04 26.33
CA ALA A 316 -5.10 -29.93 27.47
C ALA A 316 -3.80 -29.93 28.29
N LYS A 317 -3.86 -29.39 29.52
CA LYS A 317 -2.73 -29.43 30.44
C LYS A 317 -2.16 -30.85 30.46
N PRO A 318 -0.84 -31.04 30.27
CA PRO A 318 -0.25 -32.36 30.39
C PRO A 318 -0.61 -32.91 31.78
N ALA A 319 -1.20 -34.11 31.81
CA ALA A 319 -1.58 -34.76 33.04
C ALA A 319 -0.38 -34.78 33.99
N PRO A 320 -0.56 -34.43 35.28
CA PRO A 320 0.53 -34.52 36.24
C PRO A 320 1.04 -35.95 36.23
N LYS A 321 2.35 -36.12 35.99
CA LYS A 321 3.01 -37.41 36.14
C LYS A 321 2.84 -37.84 37.60
N LEU A 322 2.10 -38.93 37.81
CA LEU A 322 2.02 -39.63 39.09
C LEU A 322 3.38 -40.24 39.46
#